data_AF-A0A9J7MM08-F1
#
_entry.id   AF-A0A9J7MM08-F1
#
_cell.length_a   1.000
_cell.length_b   1.000
_cell.length_c   1.000
_cell.angle_alpha   90.00
_cell.angle_beta   90.00
_cell.angle_gamma   90.00
#
_symmetry.space_group_name_H-M   'P 1'
#
loop_
_entity.id
_entity.type
_entity.pdbx_description
1 polymer ?
#
loop_
_entity_poly.entity_id
_entity_poly.type
_entity_poly.pdbx_seq_one_letter_code
_entity_poly.pdbx_strand_id
1 'polypeptide(L)'
;METESKQTTGTSGDRGAAEAEGENSQDSSGFDMTKELMRRNPEIFASIPRQTLPNYKNPCWFEEVPETELDSNPYRNTHYYSSIRTRLNLLARQFRDRLTDNGKAHLRFRCVPYFYIIGMPKCGTTDLYYRLTKHPDVIGGLVKEPHWWTRRRFGGRIGFHSNLSSPIRDYLDLFDEAAWTIRTRIRNRLFLARQEVVQHNVITGEGSASTMWDNRRWRRELWNTSNNEPPILVANLLRAVQPHARFILTLRNPTERLYSEYLYFTSGNKSVEDFHRRVSLAIDIFNSCLKNSSVRACTYEPTLPVIPNVRLQLGLYEVYLRDWFSIFPLDQILVLRLEDHSKDPQTTMIKIFRFLQLETVKEGGDTEAIFGFNKRNSRKKNDLRLGPMLPKTRRILDDFYGPHNHRLASLLDDERFLWLKDRSV
;
A
#
# COMPACT_ATOMS: atom_id res chain seq x y z
N MET A 1 31.13 -66.94 -16.53
CA MET A 1 29.85 -66.26 -16.77
C MET A 1 29.96 -64.88 -16.12
N GLU A 2 30.63 -63.88 -16.72
CA GLU A 2 30.65 -63.42 -18.14
C GLU A 2 29.25 -62.96 -18.58
N THR A 3 29.03 -61.77 -19.16
CA THR A 3 29.90 -60.65 -19.63
C THR A 3 29.33 -59.29 -19.11
N GLU A 4 29.98 -58.12 -19.05
CA GLU A 4 30.62 -57.25 -20.08
C GLU A 4 29.76 -57.00 -21.35
N SER A 5 29.73 -55.85 -22.06
CA SER A 5 30.18 -54.44 -21.95
C SER A 5 29.32 -53.61 -22.96
N LYS A 6 29.24 -52.26 -23.13
CA LYS A 6 29.98 -51.00 -22.83
C LYS A 6 28.95 -49.89 -22.44
N GLN A 7 29.20 -48.59 -22.15
CA GLN A 7 30.25 -47.57 -22.38
C GLN A 7 30.20 -46.74 -23.71
N THR A 8 29.68 -45.49 -23.65
CA THR A 8 29.96 -44.27 -24.50
C THR A 8 29.05 -43.14 -23.97
N THR A 9 29.42 -41.99 -23.38
CA THR A 9 30.32 -40.85 -23.70
C THR A 9 29.67 -39.68 -24.49
N GLY A 10 29.78 -38.45 -23.95
CA GLY A 10 29.42 -37.17 -24.59
C GLY A 10 28.45 -36.33 -23.72
N THR A 11 28.80 -35.29 -22.94
CA THR A 11 29.54 -34.00 -23.12
C THR A 11 28.75 -32.87 -23.79
N SER A 12 28.57 -31.75 -23.07
CA SER A 12 28.05 -30.43 -23.50
C SER A 12 26.62 -30.37 -24.08
N GLY A 13 25.87 -29.26 -23.96
CA GLY A 13 26.15 -28.04 -23.19
C GLY A 13 25.26 -26.85 -23.58
N ASP A 14 25.35 -25.79 -22.77
CA ASP A 14 24.92 -24.40 -23.01
C ASP A 14 23.42 -24.01 -22.99
N ARG A 15 23.21 -22.83 -22.37
CA ARG A 15 22.13 -21.82 -22.46
C ARG A 15 20.72 -22.20 -22.98
N GLY A 16 19.74 -21.99 -22.10
CA GLY A 16 18.31 -21.84 -22.45
C GLY A 16 17.54 -21.04 -21.39
N ALA A 17 17.87 -19.74 -21.24
CA ALA A 17 17.10 -18.85 -20.36
C ALA A 17 15.80 -18.44 -21.06
N ALA A 18 14.73 -19.21 -20.84
CA ALA A 18 13.41 -18.92 -21.42
C ALA A 18 12.81 -17.65 -20.80
N GLU A 19 12.36 -16.74 -21.67
CA GLU A 19 11.75 -15.48 -21.26
C GLU A 19 10.35 -15.72 -20.69
N ALA A 20 10.07 -15.12 -19.53
CA ALA A 20 8.74 -15.12 -18.95
C ALA A 20 7.87 -14.07 -19.66
N GLU A 21 7.46 -14.36 -20.89
CA GLU A 21 6.42 -13.58 -21.56
C GLU A 21 5.14 -13.59 -20.71
N GLY A 22 4.52 -12.42 -20.55
CA GLY A 22 3.35 -12.28 -19.70
C GLY A 22 2.12 -12.90 -20.36
N GLU A 23 1.63 -14.02 -19.83
CA GLU A 23 0.35 -14.63 -20.23
C GLU A 23 -0.78 -13.61 -20.11
N ASN A 24 -1.14 -13.03 -21.25
CA ASN A 24 -2.17 -12.01 -21.35
C ASN A 24 -3.52 -12.71 -21.34
N SER A 25 -4.23 -12.65 -20.20
CA SER A 25 -5.52 -13.32 -20.02
C SER A 25 -6.59 -12.71 -20.94
N GLN A 26 -6.68 -13.22 -22.17
CA GLN A 26 -7.69 -12.84 -23.15
C GLN A 26 -9.05 -13.38 -22.71
N ASP A 27 -9.81 -12.53 -22.01
CA ASP A 27 -11.25 -12.73 -21.87
C ASP A 27 -11.90 -12.74 -23.27
N SER A 28 -12.91 -13.59 -23.46
CA SER A 28 -13.51 -13.88 -24.77
C SER A 28 -14.34 -12.73 -25.37
N SER A 29 -14.26 -11.54 -24.75
CA SER A 29 -14.80 -10.27 -25.20
C SER A 29 -13.84 -9.45 -26.06
N GLY A 30 -12.56 -9.84 -26.15
CA GLY A 30 -11.50 -9.04 -26.80
C GLY A 30 -11.06 -7.82 -25.98
N PHE A 31 -11.51 -7.70 -24.72
CA PHE A 31 -11.20 -6.58 -23.85
C PHE A 31 -9.79 -6.69 -23.24
N ASP A 32 -8.83 -5.97 -23.82
CA ASP A 32 -7.49 -5.82 -23.26
C ASP A 32 -7.49 -4.79 -22.11
N MET A 33 -7.64 -5.31 -20.89
CA MET A 33 -7.59 -4.56 -19.62
C MET A 33 -6.34 -3.66 -19.52
N THR A 34 -5.18 -4.12 -20.00
CA THR A 34 -3.93 -3.34 -19.93
C THR A 34 -3.95 -2.16 -20.91
N LYS A 35 -4.44 -2.35 -22.14
CA LYS A 35 -4.63 -1.24 -23.10
C LYS A 35 -5.65 -0.22 -22.60
N GLU A 36 -6.76 -0.65 -22.01
CA GLU A 36 -7.76 0.28 -21.45
C GLU A 36 -7.23 1.06 -20.25
N LEU A 37 -6.44 0.42 -19.37
CA LEU A 37 -5.73 1.10 -18.29
C LEU A 37 -4.73 2.13 -18.83
N MET A 38 -3.96 1.82 -19.88
CA MET A 38 -3.07 2.79 -20.53
C MET A 38 -3.85 3.97 -21.13
N ARG A 39 -4.91 3.68 -21.89
CA ARG A 39 -5.74 4.69 -22.57
C ARG A 39 -6.42 5.66 -21.59
N ARG A 40 -6.80 5.19 -20.40
CA ARG A 40 -7.42 6.02 -19.35
C ARG A 40 -6.43 6.77 -18.45
N ASN A 41 -5.15 6.39 -18.43
CA ASN A 41 -4.15 6.94 -17.51
C ASN A 41 -2.80 7.22 -18.22
N PRO A 42 -2.78 7.85 -19.41
CA PRO A 42 -1.59 7.94 -20.26
C PRO A 42 -0.41 8.66 -19.58
N GLU A 43 -0.70 9.61 -18.69
CA GLU A 43 0.32 10.34 -17.94
C GLU A 43 1.14 9.43 -17.01
N ILE A 44 0.54 8.35 -16.50
CA ILE A 44 1.20 7.40 -15.59
C ILE A 44 2.19 6.54 -16.38
N PHE A 45 1.73 5.97 -17.50
CA PHE A 45 2.55 5.09 -18.35
C PHE A 45 3.59 5.84 -19.19
N ALA A 46 3.43 7.16 -19.36
CA ALA A 46 4.49 8.03 -19.89
C ALA A 46 5.54 8.41 -18.83
N SER A 47 5.17 8.51 -17.56
CA SER A 47 6.07 8.95 -16.48
C SER A 47 6.80 7.81 -15.76
N ILE A 48 6.25 6.59 -15.78
CA ILE A 48 6.85 5.39 -15.18
C ILE A 48 7.08 4.37 -16.30
N PRO A 49 8.34 4.07 -16.68
CA PRO A 49 8.63 3.13 -17.75
C PRO A 49 8.32 1.69 -17.34
N ARG A 50 7.83 0.89 -18.29
CA ARG A 50 7.55 -0.54 -18.10
C ARG A 50 8.80 -1.37 -17.79
N GLN A 51 9.92 -1.02 -18.39
CA GLN A 51 11.23 -1.62 -18.13
C GLN A 51 11.99 -0.71 -17.16
N THR A 52 12.47 -1.29 -16.05
CA THR A 52 13.26 -0.60 -15.02
C THR A 52 14.58 -1.32 -14.80
N LEU A 53 15.54 -0.64 -14.16
CA LEU A 53 16.91 -1.13 -13.98
C LEU A 53 16.91 -2.43 -13.13
N PRO A 54 17.38 -3.57 -13.64
CA PRO A 54 17.17 -4.88 -13.00
C PRO A 54 17.94 -5.07 -11.69
N ASN A 55 19.03 -4.29 -11.49
CA ASN A 55 19.89 -4.38 -10.31
C ASN A 55 19.33 -3.60 -9.10
N TYR A 56 18.04 -3.24 -9.10
CA TYR A 56 17.37 -2.49 -8.03
C TYR A 56 16.08 -3.19 -7.60
N LYS A 57 15.89 -3.40 -6.29
CA LYS A 57 14.63 -3.95 -5.74
C LYS A 57 13.43 -3.01 -5.98
N ASN A 58 13.65 -1.71 -5.80
CA ASN A 58 12.70 -0.70 -6.25
C ASN A 58 12.72 -0.61 -7.80
N PRO A 59 11.56 -0.52 -8.48
CA PRO A 59 11.55 -0.17 -9.89
C PRO A 59 12.11 1.25 -10.06
N CYS A 60 13.32 1.34 -10.62
CA CYS A 60 14.10 2.57 -10.76
C CYS A 60 14.55 2.80 -12.21
N TRP A 61 14.71 4.06 -12.61
CA TRP A 61 15.09 4.45 -13.97
C TRP A 61 15.82 5.80 -13.99
N PHE A 62 16.22 6.22 -15.18
CA PHE A 62 16.73 7.57 -15.45
C PHE A 62 15.68 8.38 -16.21
N GLU A 63 15.34 9.57 -15.71
CA GLU A 63 14.53 10.59 -16.36
C GLU A 63 15.48 11.66 -16.91
N GLU A 64 15.38 12.00 -18.19
CA GLU A 64 16.19 13.06 -18.79
C GLU A 64 15.72 14.44 -18.31
N VAL A 65 16.67 15.32 -17.97
CA VAL A 65 16.39 16.70 -17.56
C VAL A 65 16.88 17.63 -18.67
N PRO A 66 15.97 18.37 -19.34
CA PRO A 66 16.34 19.36 -20.35
C PRO A 66 17.31 20.40 -19.78
N GLU A 67 18.22 20.91 -20.62
CA GLU A 67 19.20 21.94 -20.22
C GLU A 67 18.52 23.20 -19.64
N THR A 68 17.32 23.52 -20.13
CA THR A 68 16.46 24.61 -19.65
C THR A 68 15.82 24.37 -18.27
N GLU A 69 15.81 23.14 -17.75
CA GLU A 69 15.27 22.81 -16.41
C GLU A 69 16.37 22.61 -15.32
N LEU A 70 17.67 22.64 -15.66
CA LEU A 70 18.76 22.28 -14.73
C LEU A 70 18.83 23.14 -13.46
N ASP A 71 18.67 24.45 -13.62
CA ASP A 71 18.67 25.42 -12.52
C ASP A 71 17.24 25.76 -12.05
N SER A 72 16.24 25.01 -12.53
CA SER A 72 14.86 25.13 -12.08
C SER A 72 14.65 24.46 -10.71
N ASN A 73 13.58 24.87 -10.02
CA ASN A 73 13.09 24.15 -8.85
C ASN A 73 11.91 23.26 -9.29
N PRO A 74 12.10 21.95 -9.58
CA PRO A 74 11.02 21.08 -10.04
C PRO A 74 9.89 20.95 -8.99
N TYR A 75 10.23 21.07 -7.70
CA TYR A 75 9.29 20.99 -6.58
C TYR A 75 8.47 22.26 -6.35
N ARG A 76 8.70 23.36 -7.12
CA ARG A 76 8.08 24.67 -6.90
C ARG A 76 6.55 24.59 -6.83
N ASN A 77 5.94 23.85 -7.76
CA ASN A 77 4.49 23.83 -7.97
C ASN A 77 3.77 22.64 -7.29
N THR A 78 4.45 21.90 -6.41
CA THR A 78 3.87 20.71 -5.76
C THR A 78 2.60 21.03 -4.93
N HIS A 79 1.62 20.15 -5.05
CA HIS A 79 0.31 20.18 -4.40
C HIS A 79 0.29 19.45 -3.04
N TYR A 80 1.43 18.89 -2.61
CA TYR A 80 1.59 18.24 -1.32
C TYR A 80 1.72 19.22 -0.15
N TYR A 81 1.72 18.67 1.06
CA TYR A 81 1.58 19.41 2.32
C TYR A 81 2.69 20.45 2.53
N SER A 82 2.34 21.61 3.09
CA SER A 82 3.31 22.64 3.48
C SER A 82 4.39 22.13 4.44
N SER A 83 4.08 21.11 5.25
CA SER A 83 5.01 20.46 6.18
C SER A 83 6.24 19.81 5.54
N ILE A 84 6.21 19.45 4.24
CA ILE A 84 7.39 18.94 3.52
C ILE A 84 8.12 20.02 2.70
N ARG A 85 7.59 21.25 2.63
CA ARG A 85 8.13 22.32 1.78
C ARG A 85 9.59 22.65 2.12
N THR A 86 9.97 22.64 3.40
CA THR A 86 11.37 22.84 3.82
C THR A 86 12.31 21.78 3.26
N ARG A 87 11.90 20.51 3.25
CA ARG A 87 12.72 19.39 2.75
C ARG A 87 12.80 19.40 1.23
N LEU A 88 11.69 19.70 0.54
CA LEU A 88 11.67 19.94 -0.91
C LEU A 88 12.54 21.14 -1.33
N ASN A 89 12.59 22.21 -0.53
CA ASN A 89 13.47 23.36 -0.79
C ASN A 89 14.96 23.02 -0.64
N LEU A 90 15.33 22.06 0.22
CA LEU A 90 16.70 21.53 0.29
C LEU A 90 17.01 20.67 -0.94
N LEU A 91 16.10 19.77 -1.32
CA LEU A 91 16.21 18.95 -2.52
C LEU A 91 16.27 19.79 -3.82
N ALA A 92 15.64 20.97 -3.84
CA ALA A 92 15.74 21.95 -4.93
C ALA A 92 17.15 22.55 -5.03
N ARG A 93 17.72 23.01 -3.92
CA ARG A 93 19.09 23.59 -3.87
C ARG A 93 20.14 22.57 -4.31
N GLN A 94 19.92 21.30 -4.00
CA GLN A 94 20.75 20.17 -4.40
C GLN A 94 20.18 19.44 -5.63
N PHE A 95 19.48 20.11 -6.55
CA PHE A 95 18.91 19.41 -7.70
C PHE A 95 20.00 19.02 -8.71
N ARG A 96 20.78 20.00 -9.18
CA ARG A 96 21.87 19.81 -10.17
C ARG A 96 22.92 18.80 -9.68
N ASP A 97 23.34 18.92 -8.41
CA ASP A 97 24.31 18.02 -7.75
C ASP A 97 23.90 16.53 -7.72
N ARG A 98 22.60 16.25 -7.88
CA ARG A 98 22.03 14.88 -7.82
C ARG A 98 21.71 14.30 -9.19
N LEU A 99 21.90 15.07 -10.27
CA LEU A 99 21.84 14.57 -11.63
C LEU A 99 23.08 13.71 -11.92
N THR A 100 23.01 12.89 -12.97
CA THR A 100 24.16 12.17 -13.51
C THR A 100 24.35 12.57 -14.96
N ASP A 101 25.50 13.14 -15.25
CA ASP A 101 25.95 13.42 -16.61
C ASP A 101 26.46 12.14 -17.28
N ASN A 102 26.24 12.00 -18.59
CA ASN A 102 26.76 10.91 -19.43
C ASN A 102 27.47 11.41 -20.71
N GLY A 103 27.75 12.71 -20.81
CA GLY A 103 28.33 13.37 -21.99
C GLY A 103 27.34 13.63 -23.13
N LYS A 104 26.04 13.37 -22.93
CA LYS A 104 24.95 13.66 -23.88
C LYS A 104 23.74 14.32 -23.25
N ALA A 105 23.41 13.97 -22.00
CA ALA A 105 22.24 14.45 -21.28
C ALA A 105 22.47 14.41 -19.76
N HIS A 106 21.76 15.27 -19.03
CA HIS A 106 21.72 15.22 -17.57
C HIS A 106 20.54 14.36 -17.10
N LEU A 107 20.83 13.32 -16.31
CA LEU A 107 19.85 12.29 -15.94
C LEU A 107 19.50 12.36 -14.46
N ARG A 108 18.21 12.56 -14.14
CA ARG A 108 17.65 12.42 -12.79
C ARG A 108 17.37 10.94 -12.52
N PHE A 109 17.86 10.42 -11.40
CA PHE A 109 17.58 9.04 -11.01
C PHE A 109 16.27 8.95 -10.22
N ARG A 110 15.33 8.14 -10.70
CA ARG A 110 13.97 7.98 -10.16
C ARG A 110 13.75 6.56 -9.65
N CYS A 111 12.89 6.42 -8.64
CA CYS A 111 12.39 5.13 -8.16
C CYS A 111 10.93 5.28 -7.68
N VAL A 112 10.12 4.25 -7.88
CA VAL A 112 8.80 4.08 -7.23
C VAL A 112 8.87 3.08 -6.07
N PRO A 113 7.91 3.09 -5.12
CA PRO A 113 7.86 2.16 -3.99
C PRO A 113 8.03 0.68 -4.37
N TYR A 114 8.86 -0.05 -3.60
CA TYR A 114 8.93 -1.51 -3.64
C TYR A 114 7.76 -2.12 -2.86
N PHE A 115 7.33 -1.43 -1.79
CA PHE A 115 6.24 -1.87 -0.94
C PHE A 115 5.23 -0.78 -0.57
N TYR A 116 4.02 -1.23 -0.23
CA TYR A 116 2.87 -0.40 0.12
C TYR A 116 2.16 -0.93 1.37
N ILE A 117 2.03 -0.10 2.42
CA ILE A 117 1.14 -0.40 3.55
C ILE A 117 -0.28 0.11 3.21
N ILE A 118 -1.05 -0.71 2.49
CA ILE A 118 -2.30 -0.31 1.78
C ILE A 118 -3.54 -0.16 2.68
N GLY A 119 -3.50 -0.70 3.89
CA GLY A 119 -4.66 -0.70 4.79
C GLY A 119 -4.41 -1.42 6.12
N MET A 120 -5.37 -1.43 7.05
CA MET A 120 -6.65 -0.71 7.00
C MET A 120 -6.66 0.50 7.95
N PRO A 121 -7.52 1.52 7.71
CA PRO A 121 -7.65 2.67 8.62
C PRO A 121 -7.96 2.21 10.05
N LYS A 122 -7.26 2.81 11.02
CA LYS A 122 -7.31 2.48 12.46
C LYS A 122 -6.78 1.09 12.85
N CYS A 123 -6.12 0.38 11.93
CA CYS A 123 -5.45 -0.91 12.18
C CYS A 123 -3.92 -0.78 12.36
N GLY A 124 -3.45 0.30 12.99
CA GLY A 124 -2.02 0.46 13.38
C GLY A 124 -1.02 0.84 12.28
N THR A 125 -1.45 1.02 11.04
CA THR A 125 -0.58 1.30 9.86
C THR A 125 0.42 2.46 10.01
N THR A 126 0.19 3.41 10.92
CA THR A 126 1.15 4.48 11.24
C THR A 126 2.32 3.99 12.11
N ASP A 127 2.06 3.18 13.14
CA ASP A 127 3.11 2.59 13.98
C ASP A 127 3.97 1.66 13.13
N LEU A 128 3.33 0.80 12.33
CA LEU A 128 3.99 -0.13 11.40
C LEU A 128 4.96 0.58 10.44
N TYR A 129 4.50 1.65 9.78
CA TYR A 129 5.34 2.43 8.86
C TYR A 129 6.53 3.06 9.58
N TYR A 130 6.33 3.64 10.78
CA TYR A 130 7.43 4.26 11.52
C TYR A 130 8.43 3.25 12.11
N ARG A 131 8.02 2.01 12.42
CA ARG A 131 8.96 0.94 12.78
C ARG A 131 9.71 0.45 11.54
N LEU A 132 9.03 0.30 10.41
CA LEU A 132 9.64 -0.14 9.17
C LEU A 132 10.66 0.88 8.63
N THR A 133 10.37 2.19 8.67
CA THR A 133 11.33 3.25 8.31
C THR A 133 12.38 3.55 9.38
N LYS A 134 12.54 2.65 10.36
CA LYS A 134 13.69 2.60 11.28
C LYS A 134 14.64 1.44 11.00
N HIS A 135 14.28 0.54 10.09
CA HIS A 135 15.20 -0.46 9.56
C HIS A 135 16.33 0.23 8.75
N PRO A 136 17.62 -0.12 8.94
CA PRO A 136 18.75 0.64 8.38
C PRO A 136 18.75 0.69 6.85
N ASP A 137 18.21 -0.34 6.20
CA ASP A 137 18.04 -0.43 4.73
C ASP A 137 16.65 0.05 4.22
N VAL A 138 15.77 0.64 5.05
CA VAL A 138 14.50 1.22 4.57
C VAL A 138 14.54 2.74 4.59
N ILE A 139 14.63 3.35 3.42
CA ILE A 139 14.58 4.81 3.26
C ILE A 139 13.13 5.25 3.12
N GLY A 140 12.56 5.83 4.17
CA GLY A 140 11.19 6.35 4.14
C GLY A 140 11.02 7.53 3.18
N GLY A 141 9.96 7.51 2.36
CA GLY A 141 9.58 8.64 1.50
C GLY A 141 9.15 9.88 2.29
N LEU A 142 9.07 11.03 1.63
CA LEU A 142 8.83 12.34 2.26
C LEU A 142 7.53 12.43 3.08
N VAL A 143 6.52 11.61 2.73
CA VAL A 143 5.27 11.47 3.49
C VAL A 143 4.88 9.99 3.62
N LYS A 144 4.28 9.61 4.75
CA LYS A 144 3.72 8.25 4.92
C LYS A 144 2.57 7.98 3.97
N GLU A 145 1.65 8.94 3.83
CA GLU A 145 0.37 8.75 3.14
C GLU A 145 0.23 9.75 1.98
N PRO A 146 0.85 9.49 0.81
CA PRO A 146 0.65 10.28 -0.41
C PRO A 146 -0.82 10.36 -0.82
N HIS A 147 -1.56 9.27 -0.61
CA HIS A 147 -2.94 9.05 -1.06
C HIS A 147 -3.12 9.30 -2.58
N TRP A 148 -2.05 9.10 -3.35
CA TRP A 148 -2.00 9.47 -4.77
C TRP A 148 -2.91 8.59 -5.62
N TRP A 149 -2.64 7.29 -5.62
CA TRP A 149 -3.38 6.26 -6.36
C TRP A 149 -4.90 6.32 -6.20
N THR A 150 -5.38 6.79 -5.04
CA THR A 150 -6.80 6.98 -4.77
C THR A 150 -7.24 8.44 -4.95
N ARG A 151 -7.15 9.30 -3.94
CA ARG A 151 -7.88 10.58 -3.92
C ARG A 151 -7.10 11.80 -4.42
N ARG A 152 -5.78 11.89 -4.21
CA ARG A 152 -5.00 13.07 -4.66
C ARG A 152 -4.97 13.20 -6.18
N ARG A 153 -4.84 12.08 -6.91
CA ARG A 153 -4.88 12.01 -8.40
C ARG A 153 -6.20 12.46 -9.04
N PHE A 154 -7.24 12.68 -8.22
CA PHE A 154 -8.55 13.11 -8.70
C PHE A 154 -9.09 14.37 -8.00
N GLY A 155 -8.25 15.13 -7.29
CA GLY A 155 -8.68 16.33 -6.54
C GLY A 155 -9.58 16.03 -5.34
N GLY A 156 -9.51 14.83 -4.78
CA GLY A 156 -10.29 14.42 -3.61
C GLY A 156 -9.75 15.03 -2.31
N ARG A 157 -10.58 15.86 -1.66
CA ARG A 157 -10.30 16.55 -0.39
C ARG A 157 -9.63 15.66 0.67
N ILE A 158 -8.51 16.12 1.23
CA ILE A 158 -7.86 15.51 2.39
C ILE A 158 -7.90 16.49 3.56
N GLY A 159 -8.80 16.25 4.51
CA GLY A 159 -9.01 17.10 5.67
C GLY A 159 -9.38 18.53 5.27
N PHE A 160 -8.49 19.48 5.59
CA PHE A 160 -8.65 20.90 5.31
C PHE A 160 -7.89 21.37 4.05
N HIS A 161 -7.22 20.48 3.32
CA HIS A 161 -6.43 20.84 2.14
C HIS A 161 -7.24 20.82 0.84
N SER A 162 -6.69 21.47 -0.19
CA SER A 162 -7.36 21.81 -1.45
C SER A 162 -7.86 20.62 -2.27
N ASN A 163 -8.87 20.88 -3.10
CA ASN A 163 -9.45 19.94 -4.06
C ASN A 163 -8.63 19.84 -5.36
N LEU A 164 -7.36 20.25 -5.36
CA LEU A 164 -6.52 20.23 -6.56
C LEU A 164 -6.02 18.81 -6.82
N SER A 165 -6.11 18.38 -8.09
CA SER A 165 -5.49 17.12 -8.50
C SER A 165 -3.97 17.25 -8.43
N SER A 166 -3.30 16.24 -7.88
CA SER A 166 -1.85 16.18 -7.84
C SER A 166 -1.34 15.36 -9.03
N PRO A 167 -0.54 15.93 -9.95
CA PRO A 167 0.00 15.19 -11.10
C PRO A 167 0.93 14.06 -10.66
N ILE A 168 1.26 13.14 -11.56
CA ILE A 168 2.19 12.03 -11.28
C ILE A 168 3.60 12.53 -10.89
N ARG A 169 4.09 13.63 -11.48
CA ARG A 169 5.38 14.28 -11.11
C ARG A 169 5.44 14.58 -9.61
N ASP A 170 4.38 15.13 -9.03
CA ASP A 170 4.27 15.42 -7.58
C ASP A 170 4.37 14.17 -6.70
N TYR A 171 3.93 13.00 -7.18
CA TYR A 171 4.03 11.74 -6.44
C TYR A 171 5.43 11.14 -6.54
N LEU A 172 6.03 11.14 -7.73
CA LEU A 172 7.41 10.69 -7.93
C LEU A 172 8.41 11.53 -7.12
N ASP A 173 8.16 12.84 -7.03
CA ASP A 173 8.97 13.78 -6.25
C ASP A 173 8.98 13.50 -4.73
N LEU A 174 8.04 12.69 -4.21
CA LEU A 174 8.06 12.23 -2.81
C LEU A 174 9.14 11.18 -2.52
N PHE A 175 9.75 10.61 -3.56
CA PHE A 175 10.73 9.53 -3.47
C PHE A 175 12.13 9.92 -3.98
N ASP A 176 12.36 11.12 -4.52
CA ASP A 176 13.69 11.53 -5.06
C ASP A 176 14.82 11.42 -4.03
N GLU A 177 14.56 11.80 -2.78
CA GLU A 177 15.56 11.70 -1.71
C GLU A 177 15.90 10.24 -1.39
N ALA A 178 14.89 9.36 -1.46
CA ALA A 178 15.07 7.93 -1.27
C ALA A 178 15.78 7.29 -2.47
N ALA A 179 15.39 7.62 -3.70
CA ALA A 179 16.04 7.18 -4.94
C ALA A 179 17.52 7.59 -4.97
N TRP A 180 17.82 8.85 -4.63
CA TRP A 180 19.19 9.34 -4.52
C TRP A 180 19.97 8.65 -3.39
N THR A 181 19.36 8.40 -2.23
CA THR A 181 20.01 7.68 -1.12
C THR A 181 20.32 6.23 -1.50
N ILE A 182 19.38 5.54 -2.17
CA ILE A 182 19.54 4.18 -2.71
C ILE A 182 20.71 4.16 -3.70
N ARG A 183 20.68 5.04 -4.71
CA ARG A 183 21.74 5.20 -5.73
C ARG A 183 23.12 5.44 -5.09
N THR A 184 23.22 6.37 -4.16
CA THR A 184 24.49 6.75 -3.52
C THR A 184 25.05 5.60 -2.67
N ARG A 185 24.20 4.91 -1.88
CA ARG A 185 24.62 3.71 -1.14
C ARG A 185 25.12 2.61 -2.07
N ILE A 186 24.46 2.37 -3.20
CA ILE A 186 24.83 1.33 -4.16
C ILE A 186 26.12 1.70 -4.90
N ARG A 187 26.27 2.94 -5.40
CA ARG A 187 27.53 3.42 -6.00
C ARG A 187 28.72 3.27 -5.05
N ASN A 188 28.53 3.60 -3.77
CA ASN A 188 29.60 3.46 -2.77
C ASN A 188 29.94 1.98 -2.50
N ARG A 189 28.94 1.08 -2.46
CA ARG A 189 29.18 -0.38 -2.37
C ARG A 189 29.93 -0.92 -3.59
N LEU A 190 29.55 -0.54 -4.81
CA LEU A 190 30.21 -0.94 -6.07
C LEU A 190 31.68 -0.49 -6.09
N PHE A 191 31.95 0.78 -5.74
CA PHE A 191 33.29 1.34 -5.68
C PHE A 191 34.19 0.62 -4.66
N LEU A 192 33.67 0.34 -3.46
CA LEU A 192 34.41 -0.38 -2.41
C LEU A 192 34.65 -1.86 -2.77
N ALA A 193 33.67 -2.52 -3.41
CA ALA A 193 33.77 -3.92 -3.83
C ALA A 193 34.61 -4.11 -5.10
N ARG A 194 34.85 -3.05 -5.89
CA ARG A 194 35.44 -3.09 -7.23
C ARG A 194 34.65 -4.02 -8.18
N GLN A 195 33.33 -3.95 -8.11
CA GLN A 195 32.40 -4.79 -8.89
C GLN A 195 31.44 -3.93 -9.70
N GLU A 196 30.98 -4.44 -10.85
CA GLU A 196 29.96 -3.79 -11.70
C GLU A 196 28.53 -4.00 -11.19
N VAL A 197 28.31 -5.07 -10.41
CA VAL A 197 27.03 -5.42 -9.80
C VAL A 197 27.27 -5.76 -8.32
N VAL A 198 26.40 -5.29 -7.43
CA VAL A 198 26.45 -5.61 -5.99
C VAL A 198 25.04 -5.84 -5.45
N GLN A 199 24.89 -6.85 -4.59
CA GLN A 199 23.61 -7.13 -3.95
C GLN A 199 23.26 -6.07 -2.90
N HIS A 200 21.98 -5.68 -2.84
CA HIS A 200 21.50 -4.72 -1.85
C HIS A 200 20.08 -5.03 -1.37
N ASN A 201 19.82 -4.66 -0.11
CA ASN A 201 18.50 -4.69 0.51
C ASN A 201 17.92 -3.29 0.72
N VAL A 202 18.66 -2.22 0.35
CA VAL A 202 18.19 -0.83 0.46
C VAL A 202 16.92 -0.64 -0.38
N ILE A 203 15.81 -0.23 0.24
CA ILE A 203 14.52 -0.03 -0.42
C ILE A 203 13.80 1.24 0.06
N THR A 204 12.82 1.69 -0.71
CA THR A 204 11.79 2.66 -0.28
C THR A 204 10.37 2.14 -0.52
N GLY A 205 9.41 2.67 0.25
CA GLY A 205 8.01 2.27 0.21
C GLY A 205 7.07 3.37 0.71
N GLU A 206 5.77 3.21 0.46
CA GLU A 206 4.72 4.11 0.96
C GLU A 206 3.73 3.39 1.90
N GLY A 207 2.71 4.12 2.39
CA GLY A 207 1.78 3.53 3.34
C GLY A 207 0.43 4.21 3.48
N SER A 208 -0.16 4.70 2.39
CA SER A 208 -1.54 5.19 2.42
C SER A 208 -2.55 4.09 2.71
N ALA A 209 -3.17 4.15 3.90
CA ALA A 209 -4.21 3.21 4.31
C ALA A 209 -5.56 3.40 3.58
N SER A 210 -5.57 4.14 2.45
CA SER A 210 -6.71 4.26 1.53
C SER A 210 -6.59 3.34 0.33
N THR A 211 -5.38 2.94 -0.06
CA THR A 211 -5.08 2.29 -1.34
C THR A 211 -5.88 0.99 -1.55
N MET A 212 -6.19 0.26 -0.47
CA MET A 212 -6.96 -0.98 -0.58
C MET A 212 -8.46 -0.79 -0.91
N TRP A 213 -9.11 0.24 -0.36
CA TRP A 213 -10.59 0.35 -0.33
C TRP A 213 -11.17 1.55 -1.09
N ASP A 214 -10.38 2.60 -1.35
CA ASP A 214 -10.88 3.91 -1.80
C ASP A 214 -11.08 4.00 -3.32
N ASN A 215 -11.80 3.03 -3.89
CA ASN A 215 -12.16 2.94 -5.31
C ASN A 215 -13.36 3.82 -5.70
N ARG A 216 -13.73 4.80 -4.84
CA ARG A 216 -14.99 5.58 -4.86
C ARG A 216 -15.24 6.44 -6.12
N ARG A 217 -14.33 6.42 -7.10
CA ARG A 217 -14.46 7.15 -8.37
C ARG A 217 -15.09 6.33 -9.49
N TRP A 218 -15.17 5.00 -9.38
CA TRP A 218 -15.60 4.12 -10.47
C TRP A 218 -16.89 4.57 -11.17
N ARG A 219 -17.96 4.91 -10.45
CA ARG A 219 -19.21 5.43 -11.07
C ARG A 219 -19.07 6.73 -11.88
N ARG A 220 -18.04 7.56 -11.63
CA ARG A 220 -17.78 8.79 -12.41
C ARG A 220 -17.08 8.52 -13.75
N GLU A 221 -16.59 7.30 -13.95
CA GLU A 221 -15.91 6.86 -15.17
C GLU A 221 -16.88 6.18 -16.17
N LEU A 222 -18.18 6.25 -15.86
CA LEU A 222 -19.33 5.85 -16.70
C LEU A 222 -19.24 4.42 -17.26
N TRP A 223 -18.76 3.49 -16.45
CA TRP A 223 -18.76 2.06 -16.75
C TRP A 223 -20.19 1.50 -16.80
N ASN A 224 -20.57 0.88 -17.92
CA ASN A 224 -21.81 0.13 -18.04
C ASN A 224 -21.64 -1.29 -17.47
N THR A 225 -21.85 -1.47 -16.16
CA THR A 225 -21.74 -2.77 -15.48
C THR A 225 -23.11 -3.30 -15.04
N SER A 226 -23.50 -4.46 -15.57
CA SER A 226 -24.81 -5.09 -15.32
C SER A 226 -25.05 -5.49 -13.87
N ASN A 227 -23.99 -5.69 -13.09
CA ASN A 227 -24.04 -6.04 -11.66
C ASN A 227 -23.92 -4.84 -10.70
N ASN A 228 -23.80 -3.60 -11.21
CA ASN A 228 -23.52 -2.40 -10.41
C ASN A 228 -22.27 -2.52 -9.52
N GLU A 229 -21.19 -3.07 -10.07
CA GLU A 229 -19.90 -3.19 -9.37
C GLU A 229 -18.76 -2.50 -10.13
N PRO A 230 -17.66 -2.09 -9.45
CA PRO A 230 -16.46 -1.61 -10.13
C PRO A 230 -15.81 -2.72 -10.98
N PRO A 231 -15.61 -2.49 -12.30
CA PRO A 231 -14.91 -3.43 -13.18
C PRO A 231 -13.39 -3.24 -13.12
N ILE A 232 -12.93 -2.04 -12.74
CA ILE A 232 -11.53 -1.70 -12.54
C ILE A 232 -11.36 -1.11 -11.14
N LEU A 233 -10.33 -1.57 -10.44
CA LEU A 233 -9.89 -1.10 -9.13
C LEU A 233 -8.50 -0.45 -9.23
N VAL A 234 -8.13 0.30 -8.20
CA VAL A 234 -6.76 0.82 -8.00
C VAL A 234 -5.72 -0.31 -7.99
N ALA A 235 -6.11 -1.52 -7.57
CA ALA A 235 -5.28 -2.72 -7.64
C ALA A 235 -4.91 -3.11 -9.09
N ASN A 236 -5.86 -3.06 -10.05
CA ASN A 236 -5.57 -3.38 -11.47
C ASN A 236 -4.56 -2.39 -12.05
N LEU A 237 -4.73 -1.09 -11.76
CA LEU A 237 -3.80 -0.05 -12.19
C LEU A 237 -2.42 -0.24 -11.56
N LEU A 238 -2.34 -0.56 -10.27
CA LEU A 238 -1.07 -0.89 -9.60
C LEU A 238 -0.40 -2.12 -10.22
N ARG A 239 -1.16 -3.16 -10.58
CA ARG A 239 -0.62 -4.38 -11.24
C ARG A 239 -0.05 -4.06 -12.62
N ALA A 240 -0.70 -3.19 -13.38
CA ALA A 240 -0.26 -2.79 -14.72
C ALA A 240 0.98 -1.86 -14.73
N VAL A 241 1.20 -1.08 -13.67
CA VAL A 241 2.35 -0.15 -13.57
C VAL A 241 3.52 -0.74 -12.77
N GLN A 242 3.25 -1.55 -11.75
CA GLN A 242 4.26 -2.14 -10.85
C GLN A 242 3.91 -3.60 -10.51
N PRO A 243 4.04 -4.54 -11.47
CA PRO A 243 3.55 -5.91 -11.32
C PRO A 243 4.13 -6.65 -10.11
N HIS A 244 5.40 -6.38 -9.75
CA HIS A 244 6.14 -7.03 -8.66
C HIS A 244 6.07 -6.28 -7.30
N ALA A 245 5.22 -5.27 -7.15
CA ALA A 245 5.07 -4.54 -5.89
C ALA A 245 4.62 -5.44 -4.72
N ARG A 246 5.12 -5.18 -3.51
CA ARG A 246 4.76 -5.93 -2.29
C ARG A 246 3.77 -5.14 -1.41
N PHE A 247 2.72 -5.81 -0.95
CA PHE A 247 1.62 -5.17 -0.22
C PHE A 247 1.57 -5.68 1.22
N ILE A 248 1.42 -4.76 2.17
CA ILE A 248 1.28 -5.07 3.59
C ILE A 248 -0.07 -4.53 4.07
N LEU A 249 -0.85 -5.43 4.65
CA LEU A 249 -2.18 -5.17 5.19
C LEU A 249 -2.18 -5.49 6.68
N THR A 250 -2.67 -4.56 7.50
CA THR A 250 -2.96 -4.84 8.91
C THR A 250 -4.46 -4.68 9.15
N LEU A 251 -5.07 -5.71 9.72
CA LEU A 251 -6.47 -5.77 10.11
C LEU A 251 -6.60 -5.70 11.64
N ARG A 252 -7.83 -5.57 12.13
CA ARG A 252 -8.20 -5.51 13.55
C ARG A 252 -9.63 -6.06 13.65
N ASN A 253 -10.10 -6.52 14.80
CA ASN A 253 -11.52 -6.78 15.01
C ASN A 253 -12.38 -5.61 14.46
N PRO A 254 -13.29 -5.83 13.49
CA PRO A 254 -13.86 -4.75 12.70
C PRO A 254 -14.82 -3.85 13.51
N THR A 255 -15.50 -4.41 14.50
CA THR A 255 -16.26 -3.70 15.54
C THR A 255 -15.38 -2.70 16.29
N GLU A 256 -14.23 -3.15 16.79
CA GLU A 256 -13.23 -2.30 17.46
C GLU A 256 -12.55 -1.31 16.51
N ARG A 257 -12.35 -1.65 15.24
CA ARG A 257 -11.87 -0.73 14.20
C ARG A 257 -12.87 0.42 13.99
N LEU A 258 -14.15 0.11 13.83
CA LEU A 258 -15.22 1.08 13.59
C LEU A 258 -15.40 2.02 14.80
N TYR A 259 -15.39 1.49 16.03
CA TYR A 259 -15.41 2.34 17.22
C TYR A 259 -14.13 3.18 17.37
N SER A 260 -12.96 2.63 17.03
CA SER A 260 -11.72 3.39 16.97
C SER A 260 -11.68 4.43 15.84
N GLU A 261 -12.55 4.33 14.83
CA GLU A 261 -12.75 5.35 13.79
C GLU A 261 -13.61 6.51 14.32
N TYR A 262 -14.77 6.20 14.89
CA TYR A 262 -15.65 7.18 15.54
C TYR A 262 -14.88 8.00 16.58
N LEU A 263 -14.15 7.33 17.48
CA LEU A 263 -13.35 8.00 18.51
C LEU A 263 -12.23 8.88 17.93
N TYR A 264 -11.69 8.58 16.75
CA TYR A 264 -10.56 9.32 16.19
C TYR A 264 -10.97 10.52 15.33
N PHE A 265 -12.01 10.37 14.51
CA PHE A 265 -12.43 11.40 13.54
C PHE A 265 -13.57 12.30 14.03
N THR A 266 -14.29 11.95 15.10
CA THR A 266 -15.29 12.84 15.69
C THR A 266 -14.62 13.95 16.52
N SER A 267 -15.02 15.19 16.25
CA SER A 267 -14.64 16.38 17.02
C SER A 267 -15.77 16.78 17.98
N GLY A 268 -15.44 17.50 19.05
CA GLY A 268 -16.41 17.89 20.08
C GLY A 268 -16.82 16.72 20.98
N ASN A 269 -18.04 16.80 21.52
CA ASN A 269 -18.56 15.82 22.45
C ASN A 269 -18.85 14.48 21.75
N LYS A 270 -18.29 13.41 22.30
CA LYS A 270 -18.48 12.02 21.85
C LYS A 270 -19.26 11.29 22.93
N SER A 271 -20.13 10.36 22.53
CA SER A 271 -20.79 9.45 23.47
C SER A 271 -20.98 8.07 22.85
N VAL A 272 -21.21 7.05 23.68
CA VAL A 272 -21.42 5.68 23.20
C VAL A 272 -22.84 5.46 22.68
N GLU A 273 -23.77 6.34 23.05
CA GLU A 273 -25.14 6.48 22.56
C GLU A 273 -25.18 7.10 21.16
N ASP A 274 -24.42 8.17 20.91
CA ASP A 274 -24.28 8.74 19.57
C ASP A 274 -23.58 7.75 18.62
N PHE A 275 -22.55 7.04 19.09
CA PHE A 275 -21.97 5.93 18.34
C PHE A 275 -23.01 4.84 18.02
N HIS A 276 -23.80 4.39 19.02
CA HIS A 276 -24.88 3.41 18.83
C HIS A 276 -25.88 3.85 17.76
N ARG A 277 -26.41 5.07 17.87
CA ARG A 277 -27.39 5.65 16.94
C ARG A 277 -26.85 5.72 15.50
N ARG A 278 -25.58 6.10 15.33
CA ARG A 278 -24.91 6.13 14.01
C ARG A 278 -24.67 4.73 13.46
N VAL A 279 -24.34 3.76 14.31
CA VAL A 279 -24.12 2.36 13.92
C VAL A 279 -25.41 1.73 13.41
N SER A 280 -26.52 1.84 14.15
CA SER A 280 -27.81 1.29 13.69
C SER A 280 -28.19 1.84 12.32
N LEU A 281 -28.18 3.18 12.17
CA LEU A 281 -28.50 3.83 10.90
C LEU A 281 -27.56 3.41 9.75
N ALA A 282 -26.27 3.21 10.01
CA ALA A 282 -25.32 2.73 9.00
C ALA A 282 -25.60 1.28 8.57
N ILE A 283 -26.04 0.42 9.51
CA ILE A 283 -26.47 -0.95 9.23
C ILE A 283 -27.78 -0.95 8.43
N ASP A 284 -28.76 -0.13 8.81
CA ASP A 284 -30.04 0.00 8.12
C ASP A 284 -29.86 0.44 6.65
N ILE A 285 -28.98 1.41 6.41
CA ILE A 285 -28.59 1.88 5.06
C ILE A 285 -27.96 0.74 4.25
N PHE A 286 -27.03 -0.02 4.83
CA PHE A 286 -26.34 -1.11 4.14
C PHE A 286 -27.30 -2.28 3.84
N ASN A 287 -28.12 -2.67 4.81
CA ASN A 287 -29.13 -3.71 4.66
C ASN A 287 -30.21 -3.32 3.62
N SER A 288 -30.53 -2.04 3.49
CA SER A 288 -31.43 -1.55 2.42
C SER A 288 -30.83 -1.77 1.03
N CYS A 289 -29.51 -1.57 0.86
CA CYS A 289 -28.80 -1.85 -0.38
C CYS A 289 -28.75 -3.35 -0.71
N LEU A 290 -28.48 -4.20 0.29
CA LEU A 290 -28.38 -5.66 0.13
C LEU A 290 -29.67 -6.33 -0.37
N LYS A 291 -30.83 -5.66 -0.34
CA LYS A 291 -32.08 -6.16 -0.92
C LYS A 291 -32.00 -6.32 -2.45
N ASN A 292 -31.25 -5.44 -3.11
CA ASN A 292 -31.24 -5.27 -4.57
C ASN A 292 -29.82 -5.35 -5.17
N SER A 293 -28.80 -5.71 -4.39
CA SER A 293 -27.39 -5.60 -4.80
C SER A 293 -26.49 -6.51 -3.98
N SER A 294 -25.37 -6.94 -4.58
CA SER A 294 -24.39 -7.81 -3.91
C SER A 294 -23.70 -7.11 -2.74
N VAL A 295 -23.08 -7.90 -1.86
CA VAL A 295 -22.18 -7.37 -0.81
C VAL A 295 -21.06 -6.51 -1.43
N ARG A 296 -20.50 -6.91 -2.58
CA ARG A 296 -19.42 -6.18 -3.26
C ARG A 296 -19.90 -4.85 -3.84
N ALA A 297 -21.06 -4.84 -4.50
CA ALA A 297 -21.73 -3.64 -4.98
C ALA A 297 -21.96 -2.64 -3.83
N CYS A 298 -22.62 -3.06 -2.74
CA CYS A 298 -22.89 -2.20 -1.58
C CYS A 298 -21.61 -1.77 -0.82
N THR A 299 -20.53 -2.55 -0.89
CA THR A 299 -19.22 -2.19 -0.31
C THR A 299 -18.53 -1.06 -1.09
N TYR A 300 -18.71 -1.01 -2.41
CA TYR A 300 -18.08 -0.04 -3.29
C TYR A 300 -18.99 1.12 -3.74
N GLU A 301 -20.30 1.05 -3.49
CA GLU A 301 -21.30 2.06 -3.87
C GLU A 301 -20.98 3.46 -3.31
N PRO A 302 -20.53 4.43 -4.14
CA PRO A 302 -20.20 5.76 -3.67
C PRO A 302 -21.43 6.62 -3.32
N THR A 303 -22.65 6.24 -3.71
CA THR A 303 -23.87 7.02 -3.43
C THR A 303 -24.63 6.60 -2.17
N LEU A 304 -24.15 5.60 -1.40
CA LEU A 304 -24.76 5.29 -0.10
C LEU A 304 -24.65 6.48 0.86
N PRO A 305 -25.72 6.85 1.60
CA PRO A 305 -25.68 7.93 2.58
C PRO A 305 -24.55 7.75 3.60
N VAL A 306 -23.60 8.69 3.61
CA VAL A 306 -22.36 8.57 4.39
C VAL A 306 -22.58 9.00 5.83
N ILE A 307 -22.66 8.06 6.75
CA ILE A 307 -22.72 8.35 8.19
C ILE A 307 -21.37 8.87 8.70
N PRO A 308 -21.28 10.11 9.22
CA PRO A 308 -19.99 10.71 9.57
C PRO A 308 -19.26 9.91 10.66
N ASN A 309 -18.03 9.53 10.34
CA ASN A 309 -17.07 8.79 11.17
C ASN A 309 -17.48 7.35 11.55
N VAL A 310 -18.48 6.79 10.85
CA VAL A 310 -18.93 5.39 11.02
C VAL A 310 -19.00 4.72 9.64
N ARG A 311 -17.84 4.55 8.99
CA ARG A 311 -17.75 3.87 7.69
C ARG A 311 -17.77 2.36 7.88
N LEU A 312 -18.97 1.80 7.91
CA LEU A 312 -19.25 0.37 8.14
C LEU A 312 -18.51 -0.54 7.13
N GLN A 313 -18.49 -0.15 5.86
CA GLN A 313 -17.90 -0.92 4.74
C GLN A 313 -16.42 -1.26 4.96
N LEU A 314 -15.65 -0.39 5.64
CA LEU A 314 -14.21 -0.58 5.88
C LEU A 314 -13.88 -1.72 6.87
N GLY A 315 -14.89 -2.41 7.42
CA GLY A 315 -14.71 -3.67 8.15
C GLY A 315 -14.97 -4.93 7.32
N LEU A 316 -15.45 -4.81 6.07
CA LEU A 316 -15.78 -5.91 5.17
C LEU A 316 -14.50 -6.39 4.44
N TYR A 317 -13.53 -6.84 5.23
CA TYR A 317 -12.16 -7.09 4.78
C TYR A 317 -12.07 -8.18 3.71
N GLU A 318 -12.99 -9.15 3.73
CA GLU A 318 -12.98 -10.28 2.79
C GLU A 318 -13.37 -9.87 1.37
N VAL A 319 -14.20 -8.83 1.21
CA VAL A 319 -14.52 -8.24 -0.09
C VAL A 319 -13.24 -7.68 -0.71
N TYR A 320 -12.58 -6.77 0.00
CA TYR A 320 -11.34 -6.15 -0.46
C TYR A 320 -10.22 -7.19 -0.67
N LEU A 321 -10.10 -8.21 0.18
CA LEU A 321 -9.05 -9.23 0.01
C LEU A 321 -9.30 -10.15 -1.17
N ARG A 322 -10.55 -10.53 -1.48
CA ARG A 322 -10.87 -11.32 -2.69
C ARG A 322 -10.53 -10.54 -3.96
N ASP A 323 -10.83 -9.26 -3.98
CA ASP A 323 -10.45 -8.35 -5.08
C ASP A 323 -8.93 -8.18 -5.24
N TRP A 324 -8.16 -8.18 -4.14
CA TRP A 324 -6.71 -8.06 -4.23
C TRP A 324 -6.01 -9.38 -4.58
N PHE A 325 -6.50 -10.51 -4.08
CA PHE A 325 -5.99 -11.85 -4.40
C PHE A 325 -6.35 -12.34 -5.82
N SER A 326 -7.37 -11.78 -6.48
CA SER A 326 -7.64 -12.05 -7.89
C SER A 326 -6.77 -11.24 -8.86
N ILE A 327 -6.03 -10.25 -8.36
CA ILE A 327 -5.20 -9.33 -9.17
C ILE A 327 -3.69 -9.53 -8.91
N PHE A 328 -3.32 -9.91 -7.69
CA PHE A 328 -1.92 -10.14 -7.29
C PHE A 328 -1.73 -11.54 -6.67
N PRO A 329 -0.62 -12.24 -6.98
CA PRO A 329 -0.18 -13.44 -6.29
C PRO A 329 -0.16 -13.28 -4.76
N LEU A 330 -0.47 -14.37 -4.06
CA LEU A 330 -0.56 -14.39 -2.59
C LEU A 330 0.78 -14.03 -1.92
N ASP A 331 1.92 -14.43 -2.50
CA ASP A 331 3.26 -14.09 -1.98
C ASP A 331 3.58 -12.59 -2.07
N GLN A 332 2.82 -11.81 -2.84
CA GLN A 332 2.93 -10.36 -2.94
C GLN A 332 2.07 -9.63 -1.89
N ILE A 333 1.24 -10.31 -1.08
CA ILE A 333 0.34 -9.69 -0.09
C ILE A 333 0.51 -10.32 1.30
N LEU A 334 1.09 -9.56 2.24
CA LEU A 334 1.19 -9.94 3.65
C LEU A 334 0.03 -9.38 4.48
N VAL A 335 -0.79 -10.26 5.06
CA VAL A 335 -1.89 -9.89 5.97
C VAL A 335 -1.49 -10.12 7.43
N LEU A 336 -1.76 -9.13 8.29
CA LEU A 336 -1.37 -9.11 9.70
C LEU A 336 -2.55 -8.73 10.61
N ARG A 337 -2.53 -9.19 11.86
CA ARG A 337 -3.50 -8.79 12.90
C ARG A 337 -2.88 -7.73 13.80
N LEU A 338 -3.59 -6.61 14.01
CA LEU A 338 -3.15 -5.56 14.92
C LEU A 338 -3.06 -6.07 16.36
N GLU A 339 -3.94 -7.00 16.73
CA GLU A 339 -3.91 -7.66 18.04
C GLU A 339 -2.55 -8.33 18.28
N ASP A 340 -2.02 -9.06 17.28
CA ASP A 340 -0.71 -9.70 17.34
C ASP A 340 0.43 -8.67 17.33
N HIS A 341 0.42 -7.69 16.39
CA HIS A 341 1.41 -6.59 16.36
C HIS A 341 1.44 -5.77 17.66
N SER A 342 0.30 -5.65 18.34
CA SER A 342 0.18 -4.93 19.60
C SER A 342 0.63 -5.74 20.81
N LYS A 343 0.63 -7.07 20.72
CA LYS A 343 1.16 -7.97 21.76
C LYS A 343 2.67 -8.14 21.58
N ASP A 344 3.11 -8.43 20.36
CA ASP A 344 4.49 -8.65 19.97
C ASP A 344 4.81 -7.93 18.64
N PRO A 345 5.34 -6.69 18.72
CA PRO A 345 5.84 -5.97 17.56
C PRO A 345 7.09 -6.62 16.96
N GLN A 346 7.91 -7.36 17.72
CA GLN A 346 9.19 -7.89 17.27
C GLN A 346 8.99 -9.06 16.31
N THR A 347 8.22 -10.09 16.71
CA THR A 347 7.83 -11.19 15.81
C THR A 347 7.09 -10.67 14.57
N THR A 348 6.26 -9.64 14.73
CA THR A 348 5.49 -9.08 13.61
C THR A 348 6.37 -8.29 12.63
N MET A 349 7.33 -7.49 13.12
CA MET A 349 8.29 -6.80 12.26
C MET A 349 9.26 -7.76 11.57
N ILE A 350 9.74 -8.82 12.26
CA ILE A 350 10.58 -9.86 11.64
C ILE A 350 9.86 -10.54 10.47
N LYS A 351 8.55 -10.77 10.57
CA LYS A 351 7.73 -11.28 9.45
C LYS A 351 7.71 -10.31 8.26
N ILE A 352 7.60 -8.99 8.47
CA ILE A 352 7.63 -8.02 7.36
C ILE A 352 9.03 -7.89 6.77
N PHE A 353 10.09 -7.96 7.58
CA PHE A 353 11.47 -7.91 7.09
C PHE A 353 11.74 -9.08 6.14
N ARG A 354 11.37 -10.32 6.54
CA ARG A 354 11.44 -11.50 5.67
C ARG A 354 10.61 -11.35 4.39
N PHE A 355 9.37 -10.89 4.49
CA PHE A 355 8.48 -10.67 3.34
C PHE A 355 9.00 -9.60 2.37
N LEU A 356 9.71 -8.59 2.86
CA LEU A 356 10.36 -7.55 2.05
C LEU A 356 11.80 -7.91 1.64
N GLN A 357 12.27 -9.13 1.95
CA GLN A 357 13.64 -9.58 1.68
C GLN A 357 14.69 -8.61 2.26
N LEU A 358 14.48 -8.20 3.50
CA LEU A 358 15.42 -7.43 4.33
C LEU A 358 16.18 -8.37 5.27
N GLU A 359 17.40 -7.98 5.63
CA GLU A 359 18.18 -8.69 6.64
C GLU A 359 17.51 -8.71 8.01
N THR A 360 17.89 -9.67 8.86
CA THR A 360 17.60 -9.57 10.29
C THR A 360 18.39 -8.42 10.91
N VAL A 361 17.69 -7.52 11.59
CA VAL A 361 18.30 -6.43 12.35
C VAL A 361 19.19 -6.99 13.45
N LYS A 362 20.41 -6.45 13.59
CA LYS A 362 21.35 -6.84 14.64
C LYS A 362 20.94 -6.23 15.98
N GLU A 363 21.32 -6.89 17.08
CA GLU A 363 21.14 -6.36 18.43
C GLU A 363 21.92 -5.05 18.62
N GLY A 364 21.44 -4.21 19.54
CA GLY A 364 21.95 -2.85 19.75
C GLY A 364 21.13 -1.77 19.05
N GLY A 365 21.81 -0.76 18.50
CA GLY A 365 21.20 0.53 18.14
C GLY A 365 20.02 0.47 17.18
N ASP A 366 20.09 -0.34 16.12
CA ASP A 366 18.98 -0.46 15.14
C ASP A 366 17.76 -1.16 15.76
N THR A 367 17.97 -2.20 16.57
CA THR A 367 16.91 -2.88 17.33
C THR A 367 16.19 -1.89 18.25
N GLU A 368 16.94 -1.09 19.02
CA GLU A 368 16.35 -0.06 19.89
C GLU A 368 15.60 1.03 19.08
N ALA A 369 16.15 1.47 17.94
CA ALA A 369 15.51 2.44 17.06
C ALA A 369 14.16 1.99 16.48
N ILE A 370 13.96 0.67 16.32
CA ILE A 370 12.74 0.06 15.77
C ILE A 370 11.75 -0.32 16.88
N PHE A 371 12.23 -0.79 18.03
CA PHE A 371 11.38 -1.39 19.06
C PHE A 371 11.16 -0.52 20.30
N GLY A 372 12.19 0.17 20.81
CA GLY A 372 12.16 0.90 22.09
C GLY A 372 11.17 2.06 22.20
N PHE A 373 10.64 2.56 21.07
CA PHE A 373 9.68 3.67 21.10
C PHE A 373 8.21 3.23 21.30
N ASN A 374 7.49 4.00 22.11
CA ASN A 374 6.06 3.83 22.42
C ASN A 374 5.15 3.83 21.18
N LYS A 375 4.10 3.00 21.23
CA LYS A 375 3.14 2.76 20.13
C LYS A 375 2.51 4.06 19.60
N ARG A 376 2.69 4.35 18.30
CA ARG A 376 2.21 5.60 17.68
C ARG A 376 0.71 5.57 17.34
N ASN A 377 0.06 6.74 17.36
CA ASN A 377 -1.38 6.92 17.07
C ASN A 377 -2.35 6.09 17.94
N SER A 378 -2.00 5.90 19.21
CA SER A 378 -2.85 5.37 20.28
C SER A 378 -4.09 6.26 20.57
N ARG A 379 -5.08 5.74 21.32
CA ARG A 379 -6.28 6.50 21.74
C ARG A 379 -5.86 7.66 22.66
N LYS A 380 -6.46 8.85 22.49
CA LYS A 380 -6.17 10.02 23.36
C LYS A 380 -6.72 9.78 24.77
N LYS A 381 -6.16 10.44 25.79
CA LYS A 381 -6.62 10.32 27.20
C LYS A 381 -8.14 10.55 27.36
N ASN A 382 -8.74 11.48 26.61
CA ASN A 382 -10.18 11.71 26.63
C ASN A 382 -10.99 10.56 25.99
N ASP A 383 -10.45 9.96 24.92
CA ASP A 383 -11.11 8.85 24.22
C ASP A 383 -11.03 7.55 25.03
N LEU A 384 -10.03 7.41 25.92
CA LEU A 384 -9.94 6.31 26.88
C LEU A 384 -10.95 6.45 28.02
N ARG A 385 -11.25 7.68 28.48
CA ARG A 385 -12.23 7.96 29.54
C ARG A 385 -13.69 7.67 29.13
N LEU A 386 -13.97 7.50 27.84
CA LEU A 386 -15.28 7.06 27.34
C LEU A 386 -15.51 5.54 27.48
N GLY A 387 -14.48 4.77 27.83
CA GLY A 387 -14.61 3.32 28.05
C GLY A 387 -14.88 2.51 26.78
N PRO A 388 -15.54 1.35 26.89
CA PRO A 388 -15.99 0.55 25.75
C PRO A 388 -17.32 1.08 25.18
N MET A 389 -17.62 0.74 23.92
CA MET A 389 -18.97 0.94 23.36
C MET A 389 -20.04 0.16 24.15
N LEU A 390 -21.30 0.62 24.10
CA LEU A 390 -22.43 -0.08 24.74
C LEU A 390 -22.49 -1.56 24.32
N PRO A 391 -22.78 -2.51 25.24
CA PRO A 391 -22.86 -3.94 24.91
C PRO A 391 -23.80 -4.27 23.76
N LYS A 392 -24.93 -3.55 23.64
CA LYS A 392 -25.86 -3.68 22.51
C LYS A 392 -25.25 -3.25 21.16
N THR A 393 -24.41 -2.20 21.15
CA THR A 393 -23.70 -1.75 19.94
C THR A 393 -22.62 -2.73 19.54
N ARG A 394 -21.95 -3.35 20.50
CA ARG A 394 -21.03 -4.46 20.23
C ARG A 394 -21.79 -5.61 19.57
N ARG A 395 -22.89 -6.08 20.17
CA ARG A 395 -23.66 -7.22 19.66
C ARG A 395 -24.06 -7.03 18.20
N ILE A 396 -24.77 -5.95 17.86
CA ILE A 396 -25.21 -5.70 16.47
C ILE A 396 -24.06 -5.55 15.45
N LEU A 397 -22.85 -5.15 15.88
CA LEU A 397 -21.68 -5.09 15.01
C LEU A 397 -20.96 -6.43 14.88
N ASP A 398 -20.84 -7.19 15.98
CA ASP A 398 -20.27 -8.53 15.95
C ASP A 398 -21.20 -9.50 15.19
N ASP A 399 -22.53 -9.34 15.28
CA ASP A 399 -23.54 -10.05 14.47
C ASP A 399 -23.43 -9.68 12.99
N PHE A 400 -23.34 -8.37 12.67
CA PHE A 400 -23.20 -7.87 11.30
C PHE A 400 -21.90 -8.33 10.63
N TYR A 401 -20.76 -8.23 11.33
CA TYR A 401 -19.46 -8.63 10.80
C TYR A 401 -19.20 -10.14 10.88
N GLY A 402 -19.92 -10.90 11.72
CA GLY A 402 -19.69 -12.34 11.93
C GLY A 402 -19.58 -13.17 10.64
N PRO A 403 -20.58 -13.14 9.72
CA PRO A 403 -20.51 -13.86 8.44
C PRO A 403 -19.35 -13.41 7.53
N HIS A 404 -18.91 -12.15 7.66
CA HIS A 404 -17.78 -11.59 6.92
C HIS A 404 -16.44 -12.08 7.51
N ASN A 405 -16.34 -12.13 8.84
CA ASN A 405 -15.20 -12.67 9.56
C ASN A 405 -15.00 -14.17 9.29
N HIS A 406 -16.09 -14.97 9.21
CA HIS A 406 -16.01 -16.37 8.78
C HIS A 406 -15.44 -16.50 7.35
N ARG A 407 -15.97 -15.75 6.39
CA ARG A 407 -15.44 -15.73 5.01
C ARG A 407 -14.02 -15.16 4.89
N LEU A 408 -13.56 -14.36 5.85
CA LEU A 408 -12.20 -13.84 5.95
C LEU A 408 -11.24 -14.90 6.52
N ALA A 409 -11.61 -15.54 7.62
CA ALA A 409 -10.83 -16.62 8.22
C ALA A 409 -10.62 -17.78 7.23
N SER A 410 -11.68 -18.20 6.51
CA SER A 410 -11.59 -19.20 5.44
C SER A 410 -10.81 -18.74 4.20
N LEU A 411 -10.63 -17.43 4.00
CA LEU A 411 -9.85 -16.87 2.88
C LEU A 411 -8.36 -16.75 3.21
N LEU A 412 -8.01 -16.72 4.50
CA LEU A 412 -6.65 -16.55 5.02
C LEU A 412 -6.10 -17.83 5.70
N ASP A 413 -6.89 -18.90 5.73
CA ASP A 413 -6.64 -20.14 6.47
C ASP A 413 -6.24 -19.91 7.95
N ASP A 414 -6.97 -19.00 8.61
CA ASP A 414 -6.62 -18.53 9.95
C ASP A 414 -7.86 -18.11 10.77
N GLU A 415 -8.33 -19.01 11.63
CA GLU A 415 -9.47 -18.78 12.55
C GLU A 415 -9.28 -17.59 13.50
N ARG A 416 -8.05 -17.09 13.68
CA ARG A 416 -7.79 -15.93 14.54
C ARG A 416 -8.38 -14.63 13.93
N PHE A 417 -8.78 -14.64 12.66
CA PHE A 417 -9.58 -13.60 12.01
C PHE A 417 -11.11 -13.75 12.21
N LEU A 418 -11.59 -14.75 12.94
CA LEU A 418 -12.95 -14.76 13.47
C LEU A 418 -13.13 -13.69 14.57
N TRP A 419 -12.03 -13.35 15.27
CA TRP A 419 -12.00 -12.54 16.50
C TRP A 419 -13.03 -12.99 17.56
N LEU A 420 -13.25 -14.30 17.67
CA LEU A 420 -13.87 -14.88 18.85
C LEU A 420 -13.09 -14.42 20.09
N LYS A 421 -13.79 -14.06 21.15
CA LYS A 421 -13.16 -13.96 22.47
C LYS A 421 -12.76 -15.36 22.91
N ASP A 422 -11.63 -15.47 23.62
CA ASP A 422 -11.41 -16.62 24.49
C ASP A 422 -12.64 -16.81 25.38
N ARG A 423 -13.18 -18.04 25.40
CA ARG A 423 -14.29 -18.43 26.27
C ARG A 423 -13.79 -18.96 27.62
N SER A 424 -12.50 -18.76 27.91
CA SER A 424 -11.77 -19.31 29.06
C SER A 424 -11.32 -18.25 30.06
N VAL A 425 -12.18 -17.25 30.31
CA VAL A 425 -12.21 -16.38 31.51
C VAL A 425 -13.67 -16.05 31.82
#